data_AF-A0A0L0FI07-F1
#
_entry.id   AF-A0A0L0FI07-F1
#
_cell.length_a   1.000
_cell.length_b   1.000
_cell.length_c   1.000
_cell.angle_alpha   90.00
_cell.angle_beta   90.00
_cell.angle_gamma   90.00
#
_symmetry.space_group_name_H-M   'P 1'
#
loop_
_entity.id
_entity.type
_entity.pdbx_description
1 polymer ?
#
loop_
_entity_poly.entity_id
_entity_poly.type
_entity_poly.pdbx_seq_one_letter_code
_entity_poly.pdbx_strand_id
1 'polypeptide(L)'
;LKDDPCNAWSPLLGYVVAQFVGYSIMDTMLLLSYYDLRGRPWDILLHHAVVGSLAIIPFIYRRFGMVVSLYIINELSTPFLNLMHMMKSAEVPKNAPVVVINQVVFAVVFFLCRCIPNPFVVLSLVYHKAYYTQAPGLVLVGGFLTISFAGLQLYWFAYIVKMGQKAVKMLDDPDTRKKD
;
A
#
# COMPACT_ATOMS: atom_id res chain seq x y z
N LEU A 1 -27.55 4.72 -11.14
CA LEU A 1 -26.66 3.68 -11.71
C LEU A 1 -25.30 4.24 -12.15
N LYS A 2 -25.22 5.40 -12.81
CA LYS A 2 -23.94 6.07 -13.15
C LYS A 2 -23.16 6.60 -11.94
N ASP A 3 -23.85 6.99 -10.86
CA ASP A 3 -23.21 7.51 -9.64
C ASP A 3 -22.95 6.42 -8.59
N ASP A 4 -23.10 5.14 -8.95
CA ASP A 4 -22.80 4.02 -8.06
C ASP A 4 -21.28 3.74 -8.10
N PRO A 5 -20.55 3.88 -6.98
CA PRO A 5 -19.13 3.52 -6.87
C PRO A 5 -18.79 2.13 -7.42
N CYS A 6 -19.75 1.20 -7.38
CA CYS A 6 -19.61 -0.16 -7.91
C CYS A 6 -19.58 -0.22 -9.44
N ASN A 7 -20.15 0.77 -10.13
CA ASN A 7 -20.27 0.79 -11.59
C ASN A 7 -19.30 1.78 -12.27
N ALA A 8 -18.38 2.38 -11.50
CA ALA A 8 -17.41 3.37 -11.98
C ALA A 8 -16.26 2.77 -12.84
N TRP A 9 -16.52 1.70 -13.60
CA TRP A 9 -15.52 1.05 -14.44
C TRP A 9 -15.23 1.89 -15.70
N SER A 10 -13.96 1.98 -16.08
CA SER A 10 -13.54 2.62 -17.33
C SER A 10 -12.45 1.81 -18.04
N PRO A 11 -12.29 1.94 -19.37
CA PRO A 11 -11.20 1.28 -20.11
C PRO A 11 -9.82 1.66 -19.58
N LEU A 12 -9.61 2.94 -19.24
CA LEU A 12 -8.36 3.41 -18.65
C LEU A 12 -8.05 2.69 -17.34
N LEU A 13 -9.03 2.57 -16.45
CA LEU A 13 -8.87 1.81 -15.22
C LEU A 13 -8.53 0.34 -15.50
N GLY A 14 -9.17 -0.27 -16.51
CA GLY A 14 -8.85 -1.62 -16.95
C GLY A 14 -7.36 -1.79 -17.32
N TYR A 15 -6.79 -0.84 -18.08
CA TYR A 15 -5.36 -0.87 -18.42
C TYR A 15 -4.46 -0.71 -17.18
N VAL A 16 -4.81 0.20 -16.27
CA VAL A 16 -4.03 0.42 -15.04
C VAL A 16 -4.06 -0.82 -14.14
N VAL A 17 -5.24 -1.44 -13.98
CA VAL A 17 -5.39 -2.68 -13.20
C VAL A 17 -4.63 -3.84 -13.85
N ALA A 18 -4.69 -3.97 -15.17
CA ALA A 18 -3.92 -5.00 -15.89
C ALA A 18 -2.40 -4.81 -15.70
N GLN A 19 -1.91 -3.58 -15.80
CA GLN A 19 -0.51 -3.25 -15.55
C GLN A 19 -0.11 -3.60 -14.11
N PHE A 20 -0.93 -3.23 -13.13
CA PHE A 20 -0.71 -3.54 -11.72
C PHE A 20 -0.65 -5.06 -11.49
N VAL A 21 -1.61 -5.83 -12.01
CA VAL A 21 -1.62 -7.30 -11.88
C VAL A 21 -0.39 -7.93 -12.53
N GLY A 22 -0.02 -7.50 -13.73
CA GLY A 22 1.19 -7.98 -14.41
C GLY A 22 2.46 -7.70 -13.62
N TYR A 23 2.58 -6.49 -13.07
CA TYR A 23 3.66 -6.12 -12.16
C TYR A 23 3.69 -6.99 -10.91
N SER A 24 2.57 -7.17 -10.21
CA SER A 24 2.49 -7.99 -8.99
C SER A 24 2.86 -9.45 -9.25
N ILE A 25 2.49 -10.02 -10.40
CA ILE A 25 2.90 -11.36 -10.82
C ILE A 25 4.42 -11.41 -10.99
N MET A 26 5.00 -10.47 -11.75
CA MET A 26 6.44 -10.42 -11.98
C MET A 26 7.22 -10.28 -10.66
N ASP A 27 6.81 -9.36 -9.78
CA ASP A 27 7.48 -9.14 -8.50
C ASP A 27 7.38 -10.37 -7.59
N THR A 28 6.23 -11.08 -7.64
CA THR A 28 6.07 -12.38 -6.95
C THR A 28 7.02 -13.44 -7.52
N MET A 29 7.16 -13.54 -8.85
CA MET A 29 8.09 -14.47 -9.47
C MET A 29 9.53 -14.17 -9.06
N LEU A 30 9.94 -12.91 -9.10
CA LEU A 30 11.27 -12.47 -8.64
C LEU A 30 11.49 -12.82 -7.17
N LEU A 31 10.51 -12.55 -6.31
CA LEU A 31 10.59 -12.88 -4.89
C LEU A 31 10.77 -14.39 -4.65
N LEU A 32 10.09 -15.23 -5.43
CA LEU A 32 10.25 -16.70 -5.36
C LEU A 32 11.59 -17.17 -5.93
N SER A 33 12.07 -16.56 -7.02
CA SER A 33 13.38 -16.90 -7.61
C SER A 33 14.57 -16.50 -6.74
N TYR A 34 14.40 -15.46 -5.91
CA TYR A 34 15.43 -14.96 -5.00
C TYR A 34 15.04 -15.12 -3.53
N TYR A 35 14.23 -16.14 -3.23
CA TYR A 35 13.64 -16.38 -1.93
C TYR A 35 14.68 -16.45 -0.80
N ASP A 36 15.80 -17.14 -1.04
CA ASP A 36 16.87 -17.33 -0.05
C ASP A 36 17.64 -16.06 0.29
N LEU A 37 17.56 -15.02 -0.55
CA LEU A 37 18.27 -13.74 -0.33
C LEU A 37 17.47 -12.78 0.56
N ARG A 38 16.17 -13.02 0.78
CA ARG A 38 15.30 -12.16 1.58
C ARG A 38 14.83 -12.90 2.82
N GLY A 39 15.34 -12.52 3.99
CA GLY A 39 15.04 -13.20 5.26
C GLY A 39 13.57 -13.22 5.71
N ARG A 40 12.66 -12.49 5.05
CA ARG A 40 11.20 -12.53 5.26
C ARG A 40 10.48 -12.35 3.91
N PRO A 41 10.15 -13.44 3.21
CA PRO A 41 9.44 -13.38 1.93
C PRO A 41 7.93 -13.62 2.09
N TRP A 42 7.49 -14.30 3.15
CA TRP A 42 6.08 -14.68 3.36
C TRP A 42 5.14 -13.51 3.58
N ASP A 43 5.58 -12.46 4.26
CA ASP A 43 4.83 -11.22 4.47
C ASP A 43 4.53 -10.51 3.15
N ILE A 44 5.52 -10.45 2.26
CA ILE A 44 5.36 -9.87 0.92
C ILE A 44 4.50 -10.77 0.03
N LEU A 45 4.68 -12.10 0.08
CA LEU A 45 3.84 -13.04 -0.67
C LEU A 45 2.36 -12.96 -0.25
N LEU A 46 2.09 -12.91 1.06
CA LEU A 46 0.72 -12.73 1.57
C LEU A 46 0.15 -11.38 1.16
N HIS A 47 0.97 -10.32 1.22
CA HIS A 47 0.58 -9.00 0.73
C HIS A 47 0.18 -9.06 -0.75
N HIS A 48 1.00 -9.64 -1.62
CA HIS A 48 0.71 -9.80 -3.06
C HIS A 48 -0.51 -10.66 -3.33
N ALA A 49 -0.71 -11.74 -2.58
CA ALA A 49 -1.91 -12.56 -2.69
C ALA A 49 -3.18 -11.75 -2.38
N VAL A 50 -3.14 -10.92 -1.32
CA VAL A 50 -4.27 -10.06 -0.93
C VAL A 50 -4.49 -8.95 -1.95
N VAL A 51 -3.47 -8.15 -2.29
CA VAL A 51 -3.62 -7.02 -3.22
C VAL A 51 -3.93 -7.49 -4.65
N GLY A 52 -3.35 -8.61 -5.08
CA GLY A 52 -3.63 -9.23 -6.37
C GLY A 52 -5.07 -9.72 -6.46
N SER A 53 -5.59 -10.37 -5.42
CA SER A 53 -7.00 -10.78 -5.35
C SER A 53 -7.94 -9.57 -5.43
N LEU A 54 -7.62 -8.50 -4.69
CA LEU A 54 -8.39 -7.25 -4.70
C LEU A 54 -8.38 -6.54 -6.07
N ALA A 55 -7.37 -6.77 -6.91
CA ALA A 55 -7.27 -6.19 -8.25
C ALA A 55 -7.94 -7.07 -9.34
N ILE A 56 -7.74 -8.39 -9.28
CA ILE A 56 -8.25 -9.34 -10.29
C ILE A 56 -9.78 -9.38 -10.30
N ILE A 57 -10.42 -9.31 -9.13
CA ILE A 57 -11.87 -9.43 -9.05
C ILE A 57 -12.58 -8.26 -9.75
N PRO A 58 -12.30 -6.98 -9.42
CA PRO A 58 -12.81 -5.83 -10.18
C PRO A 58 -12.56 -5.94 -11.68
N PHE A 59 -11.40 -6.48 -12.07
CA PHE A 59 -11.02 -6.66 -13.47
C PHE A 59 -11.92 -7.65 -14.23
N ILE A 60 -12.18 -8.83 -13.65
CA ILE A 60 -13.02 -9.86 -14.28
C ILE A 60 -14.47 -9.37 -14.38
N TYR A 61 -15.02 -8.82 -13.30
CA TYR A 61 -16.43 -8.42 -13.25
C TYR A 61 -16.69 -7.03 -13.86
N ARG A 62 -15.63 -6.28 -14.20
CA ARG A 62 -15.70 -4.88 -14.66
C ARG A 62 -16.56 -4.01 -13.74
N ARG A 63 -16.38 -4.21 -12.44
CA ARG A 63 -17.12 -3.55 -11.35
C ARG A 63 -16.15 -3.09 -10.28
N PHE A 64 -16.64 -2.34 -9.30
CA PHE A 64 -15.88 -1.84 -8.16
C PHE A 64 -14.74 -0.90 -8.57
N GLY A 65 -14.97 -0.12 -9.63
CA GLY A 65 -13.96 0.76 -10.22
C GLY A 65 -13.39 1.77 -9.21
N MET A 66 -14.25 2.38 -8.37
CA MET A 66 -13.78 3.31 -7.34
C MET A 66 -12.90 2.62 -6.30
N VAL A 67 -13.31 1.45 -5.80
CA VAL A 67 -12.57 0.68 -4.79
C VAL A 67 -11.18 0.31 -5.29
N VAL A 68 -11.09 -0.28 -6.48
CA VAL A 68 -9.79 -0.69 -7.04
C VAL A 68 -8.89 0.50 -7.37
N SER A 69 -9.47 1.63 -7.81
CA SER A 69 -8.71 2.86 -8.06
C SER A 69 -8.07 3.40 -6.79
N LEU A 70 -8.82 3.45 -5.68
CA LEU A 70 -8.30 3.89 -4.38
C LEU A 70 -7.22 2.93 -3.86
N TYR A 71 -7.35 1.63 -4.14
CA TYR A 71 -6.31 0.66 -3.80
C TYR A 71 -5.01 0.86 -4.58
N ILE A 72 -5.10 1.10 -5.89
CA ILE A 72 -3.93 1.30 -6.74
C ILE A 72 -3.18 2.58 -6.37
N ILE A 73 -3.88 3.62 -5.90
CA ILE A 73 -3.24 4.84 -5.38
C ILE A 73 -2.28 4.54 -4.22
N ASN A 74 -2.50 3.46 -3.44
CA ASN A 74 -1.57 3.07 -2.38
C ASN A 74 -0.13 2.82 -2.91
N GLU A 75 0.02 2.45 -4.19
CA GLU A 75 1.33 2.23 -4.81
C GLU A 75 2.12 3.52 -5.01
N LEU A 76 1.52 4.70 -4.95
CA LEU A 76 2.26 5.96 -5.13
C LEU A 76 3.35 6.18 -4.07
N SER A 77 3.25 5.55 -2.90
CA SER A 77 4.30 5.64 -1.88
C SER A 77 5.46 4.65 -2.10
N THR A 78 5.30 3.60 -2.92
CA THR A 78 6.32 2.54 -3.07
C THR A 78 7.61 3.00 -3.77
N PRO A 79 7.60 3.93 -4.75
CA PRO A 79 8.84 4.47 -5.32
C PRO A 79 9.75 5.09 -4.25
N PHE A 80 9.19 5.83 -3.29
CA PHE A 80 9.98 6.48 -2.24
C PHE A 80 10.53 5.48 -1.22
N LEU A 81 9.79 4.41 -0.93
CA LEU A 81 10.27 3.29 -0.11
C LEU A 81 11.43 2.57 -0.80
N ASN A 82 11.28 2.26 -2.09
CA ASN A 82 12.32 1.64 -2.90
C ASN A 82 13.56 2.52 -3.02
N LEU A 83 13.38 3.83 -3.22
CA LEU A 83 14.49 4.79 -3.24
C LEU A 83 15.24 4.79 -1.91
N MET A 84 14.55 4.68 -0.78
CA MET A 84 15.20 4.55 0.54
C MET A 84 16.04 3.27 0.64
N HIS A 85 15.54 2.15 0.13
CA HIS A 85 16.33 0.91 0.07
C HIS A 85 17.55 1.04 -0.85
N MET A 86 17.39 1.64 -2.02
CA MET A 86 18.50 1.88 -2.96
C MET A 86 19.57 2.80 -2.36
N MET A 87 19.18 3.91 -1.73
CA MET A 87 20.13 4.82 -1.05
C MET A 87 20.85 4.12 0.10
N LYS A 88 20.16 3.26 0.85
CA LYS A 88 20.78 2.45 1.91
C LYS A 88 21.80 1.46 1.33
N SER A 89 21.46 0.78 0.23
CA SER A 89 22.37 -0.15 -0.46
C SER A 89 23.58 0.56 -1.09
N ALA A 90 23.42 1.82 -1.49
CA ALA A 90 24.50 2.67 -1.97
C ALA A 90 25.28 3.38 -0.83
N GLU A 91 25.04 3.00 0.43
CA GLU A 91 25.72 3.54 1.62
C GLU A 91 25.62 5.07 1.76
N VAL A 92 24.57 5.67 1.22
CA VAL A 92 24.32 7.11 1.38
C VAL A 92 24.12 7.43 2.86
N PRO A 93 24.82 8.43 3.43
CA PRO A 93 24.68 8.79 4.83
C PRO A 93 23.22 9.07 5.21
N LYS A 94 22.76 8.52 6.34
CA LYS A 94 21.36 8.63 6.78
C LYS A 94 20.90 10.08 7.02
N ASN A 95 21.84 10.96 7.33
CA ASN A 95 21.64 12.39 7.55
C ASN A 95 21.79 13.23 6.28
N ALA A 96 22.10 12.63 5.13
CA ALA A 96 22.19 13.35 3.87
C ALA A 96 20.84 13.99 3.54
N PRO A 97 20.80 15.25 3.07
CA PRO A 97 19.54 15.95 2.79
C PRO A 97 18.59 15.16 1.88
N VAL A 98 19.12 14.46 0.87
CA VAL A 98 18.34 13.63 -0.05
C VAL A 98 17.60 12.49 0.66
N VAL A 99 18.22 11.86 1.65
CA VAL A 99 17.62 10.77 2.43
C VAL A 99 16.50 11.32 3.31
N VAL A 100 16.75 12.43 4.00
CA VAL A 100 15.77 13.07 4.89
C VAL A 100 14.56 13.56 4.10
N ILE A 101 14.78 14.24 2.97
CA ILE A 101 13.70 14.71 2.09
C ILE A 101 12.87 13.52 1.60
N ASN A 102 13.51 12.45 1.10
CA ASN A 102 12.80 11.27 0.63
C ASN A 102 11.96 10.61 1.75
N GLN A 103 12.48 10.55 2.99
CA GLN A 103 11.74 10.01 4.13
C GLN A 103 10.49 10.84 4.46
N VAL A 104 10.60 12.17 4.43
CA VAL A 104 9.46 13.06 4.65
C VAL A 104 8.43 12.91 3.53
N VAL A 105 8.88 12.92 2.26
CA VAL A 105 8.00 12.72 1.10
C VAL A 105 7.31 11.35 1.17
N PHE A 106 8.05 10.29 1.49
CA PHE A 106 7.48 8.96 1.69
C PHE A 106 6.37 8.98 2.75
N ALA A 107 6.61 9.58 3.92
CA ALA A 107 5.62 9.64 4.99
C ALA A 107 4.36 10.42 4.59
N VAL A 108 4.53 11.56 3.90
CA VAL A 108 3.40 12.38 3.40
C VAL A 108 2.60 11.62 2.35
N VAL A 109 3.26 11.03 1.35
CA VAL A 109 2.59 10.28 0.29
C VAL A 109 1.91 9.03 0.86
N PHE A 110 2.55 8.34 1.81
CA PHE A 110 1.95 7.19 2.51
C PHE A 110 0.66 7.61 3.23
N PHE A 111 0.67 8.73 3.96
CA PHE A 111 -0.51 9.23 4.63
C PHE A 111 -1.65 9.57 3.66
N LEU A 112 -1.35 10.38 2.64
CA LEU A 112 -2.33 10.86 1.67
C LEU A 112 -2.91 9.74 0.81
N CYS A 113 -2.08 8.78 0.42
CA CYS A 113 -2.48 7.73 -0.51
C CYS A 113 -3.00 6.48 0.19
N ARG A 114 -2.65 6.24 1.46
CA ARG A 114 -3.03 5.02 2.20
C ARG A 114 -3.89 5.27 3.44
N CYS A 115 -3.55 6.25 4.26
CA CYS A 115 -4.28 6.46 5.51
C CYS A 115 -5.61 7.18 5.30
N ILE A 116 -5.65 8.14 4.37
CA ILE A 116 -6.89 8.86 4.03
C ILE A 116 -7.85 7.98 3.21
N PRO A 117 -7.44 7.32 2.10
CA PRO A 117 -8.39 6.68 1.19
C PRO A 117 -8.97 5.36 1.70
N ASN A 118 -8.17 4.54 2.40
CA ASN A 118 -8.59 3.20 2.82
C ASN A 118 -9.80 3.22 3.79
N PRO A 119 -9.92 4.15 4.76
CA PRO A 119 -11.16 4.32 5.53
C PRO A 119 -12.40 4.59 4.66
N PHE A 120 -12.29 5.39 3.59
CA PHE A 120 -13.42 5.62 2.68
C PHE A 120 -13.82 4.34 1.94
N VAL A 121 -12.84 3.51 1.56
CA VAL A 121 -13.12 2.19 0.97
C VAL A 121 -13.88 1.32 1.96
N VAL A 122 -13.43 1.21 3.21
CA VAL A 122 -14.11 0.43 4.26
C VAL A 122 -15.54 0.92 4.47
N LEU A 123 -15.74 2.24 4.61
CA LEU A 123 -17.08 2.83 4.76
C LEU A 123 -17.94 2.53 3.53
N SER A 124 -17.40 2.65 2.32
CA SER A 124 -18.14 2.36 1.09
C SER A 124 -18.62 0.90 1.03
N LEU A 125 -17.78 -0.05 1.47
CA LEU A 125 -18.16 -1.46 1.54
C LEU A 125 -19.29 -1.69 2.55
N VAL A 126 -19.27 -1.03 3.71
CA VAL A 126 -20.29 -1.16 4.76
C VAL A 126 -21.63 -0.54 4.36
N TYR A 127 -21.62 0.65 3.76
CA TYR A 127 -22.83 1.42 3.49
C TYR A 127 -23.54 1.06 2.17
N HIS A 128 -22.84 0.50 1.19
CA HIS A 128 -23.44 0.18 -0.11
C HIS A 128 -23.87 -1.29 -0.20
N LYS A 129 -25.16 -1.55 0.03
CA LYS A 129 -25.78 -2.89 -0.08
C LYS A 129 -25.57 -3.59 -1.44
N ALA A 130 -25.25 -2.84 -2.49
CA ALA A 130 -24.95 -3.36 -3.83
C ALA A 130 -23.75 -4.31 -3.84
N TYR A 131 -22.74 -4.09 -2.99
CA TYR A 131 -21.61 -5.00 -2.86
C TYR A 131 -22.08 -6.39 -2.39
N TYR A 132 -22.85 -6.43 -1.30
CA TYR A 132 -23.28 -7.69 -0.65
C TYR A 132 -24.25 -8.53 -1.49
N THR A 133 -25.06 -7.88 -2.32
CA THR A 133 -26.09 -8.56 -3.12
C THR A 133 -25.54 -9.17 -4.41
N GLN A 134 -24.47 -8.62 -4.95
CA GLN A 134 -23.91 -9.04 -6.24
C GLN A 134 -22.78 -10.05 -6.11
N ALA A 135 -22.04 -10.05 -4.99
CA ALA A 135 -20.93 -10.96 -4.75
C ALA A 135 -20.74 -11.27 -3.24
N PRO A 136 -21.71 -11.92 -2.56
CA PRO A 136 -21.76 -12.03 -1.10
C PRO A 136 -20.52 -12.68 -0.48
N GLY A 137 -20.02 -13.79 -1.03
CA GLY A 137 -18.81 -14.46 -0.53
C GLY A 137 -17.55 -13.60 -0.71
N LEU A 138 -17.54 -12.79 -1.75
CA LEU A 138 -16.45 -11.91 -2.10
C LEU A 138 -16.41 -10.66 -1.22
N VAL A 139 -17.57 -10.20 -0.74
CA VAL A 139 -17.65 -9.10 0.22
C VAL A 139 -17.29 -9.53 1.63
N LEU A 140 -17.59 -10.77 2.04
CA LEU A 140 -17.17 -11.26 3.34
C LEU A 140 -15.64 -11.40 3.41
N VAL A 141 -15.04 -12.08 2.43
CA VAL A 141 -13.57 -12.24 2.35
C VAL A 141 -12.90 -10.91 2.01
N GLY A 142 -13.38 -10.23 0.97
CA GLY A 142 -12.83 -8.94 0.53
C GLY A 142 -13.01 -7.83 1.56
N GLY A 143 -14.12 -7.79 2.28
CA GLY A 143 -14.37 -6.85 3.37
C GLY A 143 -13.45 -7.09 4.57
N PHE A 144 -13.28 -8.36 4.98
CA PHE A 144 -12.30 -8.71 6.02
C PHE A 144 -10.87 -8.32 5.61
N LEU A 145 -10.48 -8.63 4.37
CA LEU A 145 -9.16 -8.26 3.83
C LEU A 145 -8.99 -6.74 3.76
N THR A 146 -10.04 -6.02 3.35
CA THR A 146 -10.04 -4.55 3.25
C THR A 146 -9.83 -3.90 4.62
N ILE A 147 -10.58 -4.34 5.64
CA ILE A 147 -10.45 -3.84 7.02
C ILE A 147 -9.07 -4.18 7.58
N SER A 148 -8.61 -5.42 7.39
CA SER A 148 -7.29 -5.86 7.85
C SER A 148 -6.18 -5.05 7.19
N PHE A 149 -6.29 -4.80 5.88
CA PHE A 149 -5.35 -3.99 5.14
C PHE A 149 -5.35 -2.53 5.62
N ALA A 150 -6.52 -1.92 5.82
CA ALA A 150 -6.61 -0.57 6.36
C ALA A 150 -5.96 -0.46 7.74
N GLY A 151 -6.22 -1.43 8.63
CA GLY A 151 -5.58 -1.52 9.94
C GLY A 151 -4.06 -1.65 9.85
N LEU A 152 -3.56 -2.48 8.92
CA LEU A 152 -2.14 -2.64 8.67
C LEU A 152 -1.48 -1.33 8.19
N GLN A 153 -2.12 -0.58 7.29
CA GLN A 153 -1.58 0.72 6.85
C GLN A 153 -1.54 1.73 7.99
N LEU A 154 -2.55 1.78 8.86
CA LEU A 154 -2.54 2.64 10.05
C LEU A 154 -1.44 2.25 11.04
N TYR A 155 -1.24 0.95 11.26
CA TYR A 155 -0.12 0.45 12.07
C TYR A 155 1.23 0.91 11.53
N TRP A 156 1.47 0.74 10.22
CA TRP A 156 2.72 1.18 9.59
C TRP A 156 2.90 2.69 9.66
N PHE A 157 1.83 3.47 9.49
CA PHE A 157 1.90 4.91 9.64
C PHE A 157 2.26 5.33 11.06
N ALA A 158 1.64 4.73 12.08
CA ALA A 158 2.01 4.97 13.47
C ALA A 158 3.47 4.63 13.74
N TYR A 159 3.99 3.54 13.14
CA TYR A 159 5.39 3.18 13.22
C TYR A 159 6.31 4.24 12.54
N ILE A 160 5.96 4.71 11.34
CA ILE A 160 6.70 5.76 10.62
C ILE A 160 6.76 7.04 11.46
N VAL A 161 5.63 7.47 12.04
CA VAL A 161 5.57 8.66 12.90
C VAL A 161 6.45 8.49 14.14
N LYS A 162 6.40 7.33 14.80
CA LYS A 162 7.24 7.04 15.98
C LYS A 162 8.73 7.07 15.65
N MET A 163 9.12 6.54 14.49
CA MET A 163 10.50 6.60 14.00
C MET A 163 10.93 8.04 13.71
N GLY A 164 10.06 8.84 13.09
CA GLY A 164 10.30 10.27 12.86
C GLY A 164 10.49 11.05 14.17
N GLN A 165 9.63 10.82 15.17
CA GLN A 165 9.74 11.45 16.49
C GLN A 165 11.05 11.07 17.20
N LYS A 166 11.49 9.81 17.10
CA LYS A 166 12.78 9.37 17.65
C LYS A 166 13.94 10.09 16.96
N ALA A 167 13.90 10.24 15.64
CA ALA A 167 14.92 10.94 14.87
C ALA A 167 15.02 12.42 15.26
N VAL A 168 13.89 13.12 15.44
CA VAL A 168 13.88 14.52 15.90
C VAL A 168 14.50 14.66 17.30
N LYS A 169 14.14 13.78 18.24
CA LYS A 169 14.73 13.78 19.59
C LYS A 169 16.25 13.60 19.60
N MET A 170 16.78 12.80 18.67
CA MET A 170 18.24 12.59 18.51
C MET A 170 18.95 13.80 17.90
N LEU A 171 18.24 14.67 17.18
CA LEU A 171 18.78 15.94 16.68
C LEU A 171 18.84 16.98 17.80
N ASP A 172 17.81 17.03 18.64
CA ASP A 172 17.67 18.00 19.75
C ASP A 172 18.58 17.72 20.96
N ASP A 173 18.98 16.46 21.19
CA ASP A 173 19.84 16.06 22.32
C ASP A 173 21.23 15.53 21.87
N PRO A 174 22.31 16.33 22.01
CA PRO A 174 23.68 15.93 21.66
C PRO A 174 24.21 14.70 22.43
N ASP A 175 23.70 14.40 23.63
CA ASP A 175 24.21 13.30 24.48
C ASP A 175 23.65 11.93 24.07
N THR A 176 22.54 11.90 23.33
CA THR A 176 21.99 10.65 22.78
C THR A 176 22.75 10.12 21.55
N ARG A 177 23.58 10.96 20.91
CA ARG A 177 24.42 10.56 19.75
C ARG A 177 25.61 9.67 20.11
N LYS A 178 25.99 9.58 21.39
CA LYS A 178 27.20 8.85 21.85
C LYS A 178 26.94 7.40 22.27
N LYS A 179 25.71 6.89 22.13
CA LYS A 179 25.32 5.56 22.62
C LYS A 179 25.13 4.48 21.55
N ASP A 180 25.32 4.81 20.26
CA ASP A 180 25.23 3.88 19.13
C ASP A 180 26.59 3.72 18.44
#